data_AF-A0AAD8Z9B2-F1
#
_entry.id   AF-A0AAD8Z9B2-F1
#
_cell.length_a   1.000
_cell.length_b   1.000
_cell.length_c   1.000
_cell.angle_alpha   90.00
_cell.angle_beta   90.00
_cell.angle_gamma   90.00
#
_symmetry.space_group_name_H-M   'P 1'
#
loop_
_entity.id
_entity.type
_entity.pdbx_description
1 polymer ?
#
loop_
_entity_poly.entity_id
_entity_poly.type
_entity_poly.pdbx_seq_one_letter_code
_entity_poly.pdbx_strand_id
1 'polypeptide(L)'
;MNPVRSWMHTAGVVDANTAAQSGVGLARAHYEKQPPSNLRKSNFFHFVLALYDRQGQPVEIERTAFVDFVEKEKRSWREDLFRNASEWQVFTDLRAGMEG
;
A
#
# COMPACT_ATOMS: atom_id res chain seq x y z
N MET A 1 -21.67 -4.37 -13.26
CA MET A 1 -21.81 -3.16 -12.41
C MET A 1 -21.01 -3.41 -11.14
N ASN A 2 -19.88 -2.71 -10.95
CA ASN A 2 -18.94 -2.98 -9.85
C ASN A 2 -19.15 -1.92 -8.76
N PRO A 3 -19.95 -2.18 -7.71
CA PRO A 3 -20.38 -1.17 -6.72
C PRO A 3 -19.22 -0.59 -5.90
N VAL A 4 -18.05 -1.24 -5.90
CA VAL A 4 -16.83 -0.78 -5.21
C VAL A 4 -16.25 0.49 -5.83
N ARG A 5 -16.50 0.80 -7.10
CA ARG A 5 -15.88 1.97 -7.75
C ARG A 5 -16.40 3.32 -7.25
N SER A 6 -17.61 3.40 -6.71
CA SER A 6 -18.25 4.70 -6.46
C SER A 6 -17.69 5.48 -5.27
N TRP A 7 -17.04 4.84 -4.29
CA TRP A 7 -16.43 5.53 -3.14
C TRP A 7 -14.99 5.98 -3.40
N MET A 8 -14.38 5.49 -4.48
CA MET A 8 -12.97 5.70 -4.83
C MET A 8 -12.71 6.95 -5.70
N HIS A 9 -13.74 7.54 -6.30
CA HIS A 9 -13.62 8.78 -7.08
C HIS A 9 -13.84 10.01 -6.18
N THR A 10 -12.89 10.27 -5.27
CA THR A 10 -12.84 11.55 -4.57
C THR A 10 -12.09 12.55 -5.47
N ALA A 11 -12.65 13.75 -5.68
CA ALA A 11 -11.97 14.81 -6.41
C ALA A 11 -10.61 15.12 -5.76
N GLY A 12 -9.54 15.19 -6.55
CA GLY A 12 -8.18 15.46 -6.06
C GLY A 12 -7.32 14.23 -5.76
N VAL A 13 -7.87 13.01 -5.84
CA VAL A 13 -7.05 11.78 -5.74
C VAL A 13 -6.36 11.50 -7.07
N VAL A 14 -5.03 11.43 -7.04
CA VAL A 14 -4.17 11.11 -8.18
C VAL A 14 -3.67 9.67 -8.06
N ASP A 15 -3.56 8.94 -9.16
CA ASP A 15 -3.00 7.59 -9.13
C ASP A 15 -1.48 7.60 -8.88
N ALA A 16 -0.96 6.48 -8.39
CA ALA A 16 0.43 6.37 -7.96
C ALA A 16 1.45 6.63 -9.08
N ASN A 17 1.12 6.30 -10.35
CA ASN A 17 2.04 6.52 -11.47
C ASN A 17 2.14 7.99 -11.81
N THR A 18 1.00 8.70 -11.87
CA THR A 18 0.99 10.15 -12.10
C THR A 18 1.66 10.91 -10.94
N ALA A 19 1.42 10.52 -9.69
CA ALA A 19 2.10 11.13 -8.54
C ALA A 19 3.63 10.92 -8.60
N ALA A 20 4.08 9.71 -8.97
CA ALA A 20 5.51 9.38 -9.06
C ALA A 20 6.25 10.20 -10.12
N GLN A 21 5.59 10.59 -11.22
CA GLN A 21 6.15 11.51 -12.23
C GLN A 21 6.46 12.89 -11.66
N SER A 22 5.71 13.33 -10.65
CA SER A 22 5.92 14.60 -9.93
C SER A 22 6.89 14.46 -8.75
N GLY A 23 7.56 13.30 -8.61
CA GLY A 23 8.48 13.04 -7.50
C GLY A 23 7.81 12.67 -6.17
N VAL A 24 6.48 12.53 -6.16
CA VAL A 24 5.69 12.23 -4.96
C VAL A 24 5.43 10.72 -4.89
N GLY A 25 5.75 10.10 -3.75
CA GLY A 25 5.51 8.67 -3.57
C GLY A 25 6.16 8.09 -2.32
N LEU A 26 5.69 6.91 -1.94
CA LEU A 26 6.29 6.10 -0.88
C LEU A 26 7.69 5.65 -1.30
N ALA A 27 8.63 5.68 -0.37
CA ALA A 27 10.00 5.23 -0.58
C ALA A 27 10.46 4.17 0.42
N ARG A 28 9.90 4.17 1.64
CA ARG A 28 10.32 3.24 2.69
C ARG A 28 9.14 2.85 3.58
N ALA A 29 9.12 1.59 4.01
CA ALA A 29 8.27 1.09 5.07
C ALA A 29 9.12 0.63 6.25
N HIS A 30 8.63 0.80 7.48
CA HIS A 30 9.30 0.41 8.71
C HIS A 30 8.34 -0.38 9.61
N TYR A 31 8.78 -1.51 10.14
CA TYR A 31 8.03 -2.27 11.14
C TYR A 31 8.10 -1.57 12.49
N GLU A 32 7.04 -0.85 12.86
CA GLU A 32 6.86 -0.38 14.24
C GLU A 32 6.58 -1.55 15.18
N LYS A 33 5.82 -2.53 14.68
CA LYS A 33 5.59 -3.81 15.34
C LYS A 33 5.92 -4.94 14.39
N GLN A 34 6.98 -5.67 14.73
CA GLN A 34 7.42 -6.86 14.00
C GLN A 34 6.36 -7.97 14.08
N PRO A 35 6.20 -8.78 13.02
CA PRO A 35 5.41 -10.00 13.10
C PRO A 35 6.05 -10.97 14.10
N PRO A 36 5.26 -11.84 14.77
CA PRO A 36 5.80 -12.85 15.67
C PRO A 36 6.75 -13.81 14.95
N SER A 37 7.94 -14.04 15.51
CA SER A 37 8.96 -14.91 14.91
C SER A 37 8.61 -16.40 14.96
N ASN A 38 7.71 -16.80 15.86
CA ASN A 38 7.21 -18.15 15.99
C ASN A 38 5.67 -18.12 15.97
N LEU A 39 5.08 -18.62 14.90
CA LEU A 39 3.64 -18.56 14.67
C LEU A 39 3.08 -19.93 14.27
N ARG A 40 1.99 -20.31 14.93
CA ARG A 40 1.22 -21.51 14.56
C ARG A 40 0.31 -21.18 13.37
N LYS A 41 0.27 -22.05 12.37
CA LYS A 41 -0.52 -21.86 11.13
C LYS A 41 -2.02 -21.58 11.38
N SER A 42 -2.59 -22.08 12.47
CA SER A 42 -4.01 -21.89 12.83
C SER A 42 -4.32 -20.52 13.44
N ASN A 43 -3.30 -19.73 13.77
CA ASN A 43 -3.46 -18.47 14.48
C ASN A 43 -3.40 -17.30 13.50
N PHE A 44 -4.22 -16.29 13.78
CA PHE A 44 -4.01 -14.97 13.17
C PHE A 44 -2.79 -14.30 13.80
N PHE A 45 -2.13 -13.47 13.01
CA PHE A 45 -1.09 -12.56 13.46
C PHE A 45 -1.32 -11.19 12.86
N HIS A 46 -0.70 -10.17 13.43
CA HIS A 46 -0.73 -8.81 12.92
C HIS A 46 0.64 -8.17 13.10
N PHE A 47 0.91 -7.15 12.31
CA PHE A 47 2.11 -6.31 12.34
C PHE A 47 1.67 -4.86 12.13
N VAL A 48 2.57 -3.90 12.41
CA VAL A 48 2.31 -2.47 12.21
C VAL A 48 3.44 -1.88 11.37
N LEU A 49 3.06 -1.15 10.32
CA LEU A 49 3.99 -0.46 9.42
C LEU A 49 3.83 1.05 9.54
N ALA A 50 4.96 1.75 9.63
CA ALA A 50 5.07 3.17 9.32
C ALA A 50 5.57 3.32 7.89
N LEU A 51 4.93 4.20 7.12
CA LEU A 51 5.29 4.51 5.73
C LEU A 51 5.97 5.88 5.67
N TYR A 52 6.97 5.98 4.81
CA TYR A 52 7.74 7.21 4.60
C TYR A 52 7.86 7.53 3.12
N ASP A 53 7.82 8.81 2.80
CA ASP A 53 8.03 9.31 1.44
C ASP A 53 9.53 9.34 1.08
N ARG A 54 9.84 9.85 -0.12
CA ARG A 54 11.21 9.98 -0.63
C ARG A 54 12.08 10.95 0.17
N GLN A 55 11.49 11.88 0.89
CA GLN A 55 12.19 12.85 1.75
C GLN A 55 12.39 12.29 3.17
N GLY A 56 11.86 11.10 3.45
CA GLY A 56 11.90 10.46 4.76
C GLY A 56 10.85 11.00 5.72
N GLN A 57 9.85 11.74 5.24
CA GLN A 57 8.74 12.21 6.05
C GLN A 57 7.72 11.09 6.28
N PRO A 58 7.12 11.00 7.47
CA PRO A 58 6.05 10.05 7.72
C PRO A 58 4.84 10.37 6.85
N VAL A 59 4.20 9.34 6.31
CA VAL A 59 3.05 9.46 5.41
C VAL A 59 1.79 9.08 6.14
N GLU A 60 0.80 9.96 6.11
CA GLU A 60 -0.51 9.70 6.69
C GLU A 60 -1.34 8.81 5.76
N ILE A 61 -1.95 7.78 6.35
CA ILE A 61 -2.86 6.87 5.65
C ILE A 61 -4.28 7.30 5.96
N GLU A 62 -5.02 7.73 4.94
CA GLU A 62 -6.41 8.13 5.10
C GLU A 62 -7.37 6.93 5.06
N ARG A 63 -7.14 6.01 4.09
CA ARG A 63 -8.03 4.88 3.82
C ARG A 63 -7.24 3.66 3.35
N THR A 64 -7.72 2.48 3.73
CA THR A 64 -7.18 1.19 3.28
C THR A 64 -8.31 0.28 2.82
N ALA A 65 -8.10 -0.46 1.75
CA ALA A 65 -9.02 -1.49 1.30
C ALA A 65 -8.25 -2.76 0.89
N PHE A 66 -8.71 -3.91 1.39
CA PHE A 66 -8.31 -5.19 0.83
C PHE A 66 -8.89 -5.30 -0.59
N VAL A 67 -8.04 -5.68 -1.56
CA VAL A 67 -8.45 -5.83 -2.95
C VAL A 67 -8.69 -7.30 -3.26
N ASP A 68 -7.63 -8.11 -3.21
CA ASP A 68 -7.68 -9.53 -3.52
C ASP A 68 -6.41 -10.26 -3.05
N PHE A 69 -6.34 -11.58 -3.23
CA PHE A 69 -5.10 -12.34 -3.11
C PHE A 69 -4.31 -12.34 -4.43
N VAL A 70 -2.97 -12.37 -4.34
CA VAL A 70 -2.10 -12.47 -5.51
C VAL A 70 -1.99 -13.94 -5.94
N GLU A 71 -2.79 -14.30 -6.95
CA GLU A 71 -2.84 -15.63 -7.53
C GLU A 71 -1.95 -15.79 -8.77
N LYS A 72 -1.79 -17.05 -9.23
CA LYS A 72 -0.80 -17.47 -10.24
C LYS A 72 -0.84 -16.69 -11.56
N GLU A 73 -2.02 -16.25 -12.01
CA GLU A 73 -2.16 -15.53 -13.28
C GLU A 73 -1.74 -14.05 -13.21
N LYS A 74 -1.72 -13.46 -12.00
CA LYS A 74 -1.28 -12.08 -11.78
C LYS A 74 0.22 -11.98 -11.47
N ARG A 75 0.94 -13.10 -11.43
CA ARG A 75 2.36 -13.16 -11.05
C ARG A 75 3.26 -12.71 -12.19
N SER A 76 4.10 -11.70 -11.93
CA SER A 76 5.31 -11.48 -12.73
C SER A 76 6.39 -12.51 -12.37
N TRP A 77 7.40 -12.71 -13.23
CA TRP A 77 8.52 -13.64 -12.96
C TRP A 77 9.26 -13.39 -11.63
N ARG A 78 9.20 -12.17 -11.07
CA ARG A 78 9.80 -11.83 -9.76
C ARG A 78 8.90 -12.22 -8.59
N GLU A 79 7.64 -12.56 -8.83
CA GLU A 79 6.61 -12.78 -7.82
C GLU A 79 6.38 -14.26 -7.46
N ASP A 80 7.07 -15.19 -8.12
CA ASP A 80 7.04 -16.62 -7.75
C ASP A 80 7.61 -16.90 -6.34
N LEU A 81 8.35 -15.93 -5.77
CA LEU A 81 8.80 -15.94 -4.38
C LEU A 81 7.70 -15.59 -3.38
N PHE A 82 6.61 -14.94 -3.81
CA PHE A 82 5.50 -14.51 -2.96
C PHE A 82 4.29 -15.44 -3.08
N ARG A 83 4.48 -16.71 -2.69
CA ARG A 83 3.35 -17.62 -2.52
C ARG A 83 2.47 -17.12 -1.36
N ASN A 84 1.23 -16.72 -1.66
CA ASN A 84 0.18 -16.28 -0.72
C ASN A 84 0.30 -14.82 -0.23
N ALA A 85 0.51 -13.88 -1.15
CA ALA A 85 0.41 -12.46 -0.83
C ALA A 85 -1.04 -11.94 -0.93
N SER A 86 -1.36 -10.93 -0.13
CA SER A 86 -2.59 -10.14 -0.24
C SER A 86 -2.30 -8.79 -0.87
N GLU A 87 -3.15 -8.35 -1.78
CA GLU A 87 -3.12 -7.03 -2.40
C GLU A 87 -4.02 -6.06 -1.64
N TRP A 88 -3.48 -4.88 -1.35
CA TRP A 88 -4.16 -3.82 -0.62
C TRP A 88 -4.02 -2.52 -1.39
N GLN A 89 -5.10 -1.75 -1.44
CA GLN A 89 -5.08 -0.37 -1.91
C GLN A 89 -5.06 0.57 -0.72
N VAL A 90 -4.13 1.53 -0.74
CA VAL A 90 -3.93 2.52 0.32
C VAL A 90 -4.07 3.91 -0.29
N PHE A 91 -4.87 4.77 0.35
CA PHE A 91 -4.98 6.18 0.02
C PHE A 91 -4.16 6.95 1.05
N THR A 92 -3.19 7.72 0.55
CA THR A 92 -2.23 8.45 1.36
C THR A 92 -2.34 9.93 1.10
N ASP A 93 -2.32 10.74 2.15
CA ASP A 93 -2.07 12.17 2.01
C ASP A 93 -0.56 12.38 1.86
N LEU A 94 -0.12 12.41 0.61
CA LEU A 94 1.25 12.79 0.27
C LEU A 94 1.22 14.25 -0.17
N ARG A 95 1.79 15.13 0.65
CA ARG A 95 2.00 16.53 0.28
C ARG A 95 2.93 16.58 -0.93
N ALA A 96 2.36 16.76 -2.11
CA ALA A 96 3.11 17.31 -3.22
C ALA A 96 3.57 18.70 -2.78
N GLY A 97 4.86 19.01 -2.91
CA GLY A 97 5.38 20.36 -2.72
C GLY A 97 4.87 21.31 -3.82
N MET A 98 3.56 21.44 -3.98
CA MET A 98 2.89 22.47 -4.76
C MET A 98 2.83 23.77 -3.94
N GLU A 99 3.99 24.23 -3.47
CA GLU A 99 4.20 25.65 -3.20
C GLU A 99 5.23 26.13 -4.22
N GLY A 100 4.74 26.87 -5.22
CA GLY A 100 5.50 27.42 -6.33
C GLY A 100 4.57 28.07 -7.36
#